data_AF-A0AA49KF26-F1
#
_entry.id   AF-A0AA49KF26-F1
#
_cell.length_a   1.000
_cell.length_b   1.000
_cell.length_c   1.000
_cell.angle_alpha   90.00
_cell.angle_beta   90.00
_cell.angle_gamma   90.00
#
_symmetry.space_group_name_H-M   'P 1'
#
loop_
_entity.id
_entity.type
_entity.pdbx_description
1 polymer ?
#
loop_
_entity_poly.entity_id
_entity_poly.type
_entity_poly.pdbx_seq_one_letter_code
_entity_poly.pdbx_strand_id
1 'polypeptide(L)'
;MKDTLVLYPALGKGHLNSMIELAKLILTQNPSFSITILILTPPNTTNNTSSTNTTTFGCESLPSITFHHIPPINLPTTLPPQVLPFELCHVSNNHVQHVLRSISKTSNLKGVILDFFNYSTTQITNNLEIPTYFYYTSGASTLAIMLKMPTIHQITTTSFKDNLNMHLRIPGLPKIPLVDMPEHTKDRESKSYRVFLDIATCMKDSDGIIINTFEAIEKRIIEAMNKGLVLSEGTTPPLFCIGPMVSNSTTCCEKDERGCLSWLNSQPSRSVVLLSFGSLGTFSRTQLKEIAIGLEKSGQRFLWVVRSKNELVERVDSEELSLDELLPEGFLERTKDKGMVVRNWAPQAAILSHDSVGGFVTHCGWNSVLEAVTFGVPMVAWPLYAEQKLNRMIMVEEMKVALKLNELEDGFVSGTELGDRVKELMESESGKEMRERIYKMKVSAKEAKGGGGSSLVDLKRLQDSWRDHASMHSLSPNSPFLFR
;
A
#
# COMPACT_ATOMS: atom_id res chain seq x y z
N MET A 1 -34.02 -8.69 -1.40
CA MET A 1 -32.69 -9.19 -0.99
C MET A 1 -31.85 -7.99 -0.57
N LYS A 2 -30.96 -8.12 0.42
CA LYS A 2 -30.06 -7.03 0.83
C LYS A 2 -29.01 -6.83 -0.27
N ASP A 3 -28.68 -5.57 -0.58
CA ASP A 3 -27.61 -5.24 -1.51
C ASP A 3 -26.26 -5.55 -0.86
N THR A 4 -25.46 -6.40 -1.50
CA THR A 4 -24.23 -6.95 -0.91
C THR A 4 -23.04 -6.73 -1.84
N LEU A 5 -21.91 -6.33 -1.26
CA LEU A 5 -20.60 -6.29 -1.91
C LEU A 5 -19.72 -7.39 -1.32
N VAL A 6 -18.89 -8.02 -2.16
CA VAL A 6 -17.88 -8.97 -1.70
C VAL A 6 -16.50 -8.35 -1.88
N LEU A 7 -15.72 -8.30 -0.82
CA LEU A 7 -14.35 -7.78 -0.82
C LEU A 7 -13.39 -8.96 -0.65
N TYR A 8 -12.38 -9.06 -1.50
CA TYR A 8 -11.44 -10.18 -1.49
C TYR A 8 -9.99 -9.69 -1.37
N PRO A 9 -9.48 -9.50 -0.13
CA PRO A 9 -8.08 -9.14 0.11
C PRO A 9 -7.12 -10.27 -0.26
N ALA A 10 -5.89 -9.91 -0.62
CA ALA A 10 -4.80 -10.87 -0.79
C ALA A 10 -4.29 -11.37 0.57
N LEU A 11 -3.49 -12.45 0.53
CA LEU A 11 -2.83 -12.96 1.74
C LEU A 11 -1.85 -11.92 2.29
N GLY A 12 -2.08 -11.48 3.53
CA GLY A 12 -1.19 -10.59 4.26
C GLY A 12 -1.95 -9.56 5.09
N LYS A 13 -1.41 -9.23 6.28
CA LYS A 13 -2.07 -8.31 7.22
C LYS A 13 -2.30 -6.92 6.61
N GLY A 14 -1.37 -6.43 5.79
CA GLY A 14 -1.49 -5.14 5.12
C GLY A 14 -2.67 -5.07 4.14
N HIS A 15 -2.82 -6.09 3.29
CA HIS A 15 -3.92 -6.20 2.33
C HIS A 15 -5.27 -6.30 3.03
N LEU A 16 -5.37 -7.18 4.04
CA LEU A 16 -6.59 -7.34 4.84
C LEU A 16 -7.00 -6.04 5.55
N ASN A 17 -6.07 -5.40 6.26
CA ASN A 17 -6.35 -4.16 6.98
C ASN A 17 -6.81 -3.06 6.02
N SER A 18 -6.14 -2.90 4.88
CA SER A 18 -6.53 -1.89 3.88
C SER A 18 -7.93 -2.14 3.33
N MET A 19 -8.28 -3.40 3.07
CA MET A 19 -9.61 -3.80 2.59
C MET A 19 -10.71 -3.59 3.66
N ILE A 20 -10.39 -3.80 4.95
CA ILE A 20 -11.31 -3.49 6.05
C ILE A 20 -11.57 -1.99 6.15
N GLU A 21 -10.55 -1.14 6.02
CA GLU A 21 -10.73 0.31 6.03
C GLU A 21 -11.56 0.79 4.83
N LEU A 22 -11.38 0.18 3.65
CA LEU A 22 -12.25 0.41 2.50
C LEU A 22 -13.71 0.03 2.80
N ALA A 23 -13.93 -1.15 3.41
CA ALA A 23 -15.28 -1.60 3.80
C ALA A 23 -15.96 -0.60 4.76
N LYS A 24 -15.23 -0.14 5.79
CA LYS A 24 -15.71 0.86 6.74
C LYS A 24 -16.07 2.18 6.04
N LEU A 25 -15.22 2.64 5.12
CA LEU A 25 -15.45 3.86 4.36
C LEU A 25 -16.70 3.77 3.49
N ILE A 26 -16.89 2.66 2.78
CA ILE A 26 -18.09 2.41 1.97
C ILE A 26 -19.35 2.47 2.84
N LEU A 27 -19.36 1.75 3.97
CA LEU A 27 -20.52 1.70 4.87
C LEU A 27 -20.81 3.03 5.58
N THR A 28 -19.78 3.85 5.83
CA THR A 28 -19.96 5.17 6.43
C THR A 28 -20.79 6.08 5.52
N GLN A 29 -20.59 5.99 4.20
CA GLN A 29 -21.34 6.80 3.23
C GLN A 29 -22.65 6.13 2.78
N ASN A 30 -22.70 4.79 2.80
CA ASN A 30 -23.89 4.05 2.40
C ASN A 30 -24.16 2.86 3.34
N PRO A 31 -24.82 3.11 4.49
CA PRO A 31 -25.06 2.10 5.52
C PRO A 31 -26.00 0.96 5.11
N SER A 32 -26.71 1.08 3.98
CA SER A 32 -27.67 0.06 3.53
C SER A 32 -27.00 -1.17 2.93
N PHE A 33 -25.75 -1.07 2.50
CA PHE A 33 -25.01 -2.21 1.98
C PHE A 33 -24.70 -3.25 3.07
N SER A 34 -24.64 -4.52 2.67
CA SER A 34 -23.90 -5.55 3.38
C SER A 34 -22.56 -5.74 2.73
N ILE A 35 -21.52 -6.00 3.52
CA ILE A 35 -20.19 -6.33 3.00
C ILE A 35 -19.78 -7.71 3.52
N THR A 36 -19.37 -8.58 2.61
CA THR A 36 -18.73 -9.85 2.96
C THR A 36 -17.26 -9.78 2.58
N ILE A 37 -16.35 -9.95 3.54
CA ILE A 37 -14.91 -10.00 3.30
C ILE A 37 -14.46 -11.45 3.30
N LEU A 38 -13.88 -11.90 2.17
CA LEU A 38 -13.33 -13.25 2.04
C LEU A 38 -11.92 -13.31 2.63
N ILE A 39 -11.64 -14.26 3.52
CA ILE A 39 -10.34 -14.39 4.18
C ILE A 39 -9.61 -15.62 3.65
N LEU A 40 -8.49 -15.42 2.98
CA LEU A 40 -7.57 -16.50 2.64
C LEU A 40 -6.91 -17.05 3.90
N THR A 41 -7.12 -18.33 4.16
CA THR A 41 -6.45 -19.04 5.25
C THR A 41 -5.03 -19.41 4.81
N PRO A 42 -3.98 -19.13 5.62
CA PRO A 42 -2.63 -19.52 5.28
C PRO A 42 -2.51 -21.03 5.02
N PRO A 43 -1.71 -21.45 4.03
CA PRO A 43 -1.61 -22.86 3.64
C PRO A 43 -0.99 -23.69 4.75
N ASN A 44 -1.31 -24.98 4.77
CA ASN A 44 -0.79 -25.97 5.73
C ASN A 44 -1.06 -25.62 7.21
N THR A 45 -2.05 -24.77 7.49
CA THR A 45 -2.57 -24.57 8.85
C THR A 45 -3.59 -25.67 9.15
N THR A 46 -3.36 -26.43 10.22
CA THR A 46 -4.41 -27.31 10.78
C THR A 46 -5.46 -26.41 11.43
N ASN A 47 -6.75 -26.74 11.27
CA ASN A 47 -7.95 -25.94 11.60
C ASN A 47 -8.10 -25.44 13.07
N ASN A 48 -7.04 -25.46 13.90
CA ASN A 48 -7.05 -25.03 15.29
C ASN A 48 -6.83 -23.52 15.51
N THR A 49 -6.64 -22.71 14.47
CA THR A 49 -6.65 -21.24 14.61
C THR A 49 -8.04 -20.66 14.31
N SER A 50 -9.06 -21.19 14.99
CA SER A 50 -10.42 -20.60 15.01
C SER A 50 -10.47 -19.26 15.79
N SER A 51 -9.33 -18.66 16.13
CA SER A 51 -9.23 -17.56 17.10
C SER A 51 -8.17 -16.50 16.78
N THR A 52 -7.82 -16.26 15.51
CA THR A 52 -7.34 -14.91 15.13
C THR A 52 -8.52 -13.96 14.97
N ASN A 53 -9.30 -13.86 16.05
CA ASN A 53 -10.00 -12.70 16.58
C ASN A 53 -10.51 -11.71 15.53
N THR A 54 -11.76 -11.91 15.12
CA THR A 54 -12.67 -10.84 14.70
C THR A 54 -12.65 -9.63 15.66
N THR A 55 -12.29 -9.85 16.93
CA THR A 55 -12.10 -8.83 17.97
C THR A 55 -10.88 -7.91 17.73
N THR A 56 -9.87 -8.33 16.95
CA THR A 56 -8.63 -7.53 16.73
C THR A 56 -8.73 -6.42 15.68
N PHE A 57 -9.81 -6.36 14.89
CA PHE A 57 -9.92 -5.41 13.77
C PHE A 57 -10.90 -4.24 14.02
N GLY A 58 -11.41 -4.12 15.25
CA GLY A 58 -12.37 -3.06 15.63
C GLY A 58 -13.73 -3.16 14.92
N CYS A 59 -14.02 -4.31 14.31
CA CYS A 59 -15.22 -4.54 13.51
C CYS A 59 -16.46 -4.90 14.36
N GLU A 60 -16.30 -5.07 15.69
CA GLU A 60 -17.40 -5.26 16.64
C GLU A 60 -18.45 -4.12 16.56
N SER A 61 -18.08 -2.97 15.98
CA SER A 61 -18.95 -1.81 15.79
C SER A 61 -19.80 -1.81 14.51
N LEU A 62 -19.60 -2.76 13.56
CA LEU A 62 -20.28 -2.74 12.26
C LEU A 62 -20.94 -4.09 11.92
N PRO A 63 -22.21 -4.31 12.32
CA PRO A 63 -22.95 -5.57 12.04
C PRO A 63 -23.17 -5.83 10.54
N SER A 64 -22.90 -4.85 9.67
CA SER A 64 -22.99 -4.99 8.22
C SER A 64 -21.77 -5.63 7.56
N ILE A 65 -20.67 -5.88 8.28
CA ILE A 65 -19.48 -6.57 7.76
C ILE A 65 -19.49 -8.02 8.27
N THR A 66 -19.46 -8.98 7.34
CA THR A 66 -19.31 -10.41 7.64
C THR A 66 -17.97 -10.91 7.11
N PHE A 67 -17.24 -11.70 7.90
CA PHE A 67 -16.01 -12.34 7.47
C PHE A 67 -16.29 -13.79 7.09
N HIS A 68 -15.87 -14.18 5.89
CA HIS A 68 -16.02 -15.55 5.39
C HIS A 68 -14.64 -16.16 5.12
N HIS A 69 -14.23 -17.11 5.95
CA HIS A 69 -12.95 -17.81 5.78
C HIS A 69 -13.03 -18.83 4.64
N ILE A 70 -12.08 -18.75 3.71
CA ILE A 70 -11.89 -19.76 2.68
C ILE A 70 -11.18 -20.95 3.34
N PRO A 71 -11.65 -22.20 3.13
CA PRO A 71 -11.02 -23.39 3.70
C PRO A 71 -9.52 -23.47 3.36
N PRO A 72 -8.67 -23.97 4.28
CA PRO A 72 -7.25 -24.10 4.02
C PRO A 72 -7.00 -25.06 2.86
N ILE A 73 -6.02 -24.71 2.02
CA ILE A 73 -5.58 -25.53 0.89
C ILE A 73 -4.14 -25.96 1.14
N ASN A 74 -3.87 -27.24 0.89
CA ASN A 74 -2.52 -27.78 0.97
C ASN A 74 -1.74 -27.32 -0.26
N LEU A 75 -0.68 -26.55 -0.04
CA LEU A 75 0.26 -26.15 -1.08
C LEU A 75 1.60 -26.85 -0.86
N PRO A 76 2.37 -27.12 -1.93
CA PRO A 76 3.76 -27.58 -1.80
C PRO A 76 4.54 -26.60 -0.91
N THR A 77 5.27 -27.13 0.07
CA THR A 77 5.93 -26.38 1.15
C THR A 77 7.07 -25.45 0.69
N THR A 78 7.39 -25.39 -0.61
CA THR A 78 8.60 -24.77 -1.15
C THR A 78 8.36 -23.57 -2.08
N LEU A 79 7.14 -23.01 -2.12
CA LEU A 79 6.92 -21.81 -2.92
C LEU A 79 7.63 -20.58 -2.31
N PRO A 80 8.33 -19.77 -3.12
CA PRO A 80 8.90 -18.51 -2.64
C PRO A 80 7.80 -17.63 -2.02
N PRO A 81 8.09 -16.91 -0.91
CA PRO A 81 7.10 -16.07 -0.23
C PRO A 81 6.42 -15.03 -1.13
N GLN A 82 7.09 -14.57 -2.19
CA GLN A 82 6.52 -13.61 -3.13
C GLN A 82 5.51 -14.24 -4.12
N VAL A 83 5.62 -15.55 -4.37
CA VAL A 83 4.76 -16.30 -5.30
C VAL A 83 3.53 -16.87 -4.58
N LEU A 84 3.69 -17.19 -3.30
CA LEU A 84 2.67 -17.84 -2.47
C LEU A 84 1.28 -17.16 -2.53
N PRO A 85 1.14 -15.82 -2.43
CA PRO A 85 -0.18 -15.19 -2.46
C PRO A 85 -0.93 -15.41 -3.78
N PHE A 86 -0.22 -15.35 -4.91
CA PHE A 86 -0.81 -15.53 -6.25
C PHE A 86 -1.27 -16.96 -6.46
N GLU A 87 -0.42 -17.93 -6.11
CA GLU A 87 -0.75 -19.35 -6.23
C GLU A 87 -1.92 -19.73 -5.31
N LEU A 88 -1.87 -19.27 -4.06
CA LEU A 88 -2.95 -19.53 -3.10
C LEU A 88 -4.29 -18.96 -3.60
N CYS A 89 -4.30 -17.74 -4.15
CA CYS A 89 -5.51 -17.21 -4.77
C CYS A 89 -5.99 -18.12 -5.90
N HIS A 90 -5.08 -18.49 -6.81
CA HIS A 90 -5.42 -19.30 -7.98
C HIS A 90 -6.07 -20.63 -7.58
N VAL A 91 -5.47 -21.38 -6.65
CA VAL A 91 -6.03 -22.66 -6.19
C VAL A 91 -7.30 -22.50 -5.36
N SER A 92 -7.53 -21.32 -4.77
CA SER A 92 -8.73 -21.00 -3.98
C SER A 92 -9.95 -20.67 -4.83
N ASN A 93 -9.80 -20.48 -6.14
CA ASN A 93 -10.85 -20.03 -7.04
C ASN A 93 -12.12 -20.90 -7.00
N ASN A 94 -12.01 -22.23 -6.90
CA ASN A 94 -13.18 -23.11 -6.79
C ASN A 94 -14.02 -22.82 -5.53
N HIS A 95 -13.36 -22.54 -4.40
CA HIS A 95 -14.06 -22.16 -3.16
C HIS A 95 -14.70 -20.78 -3.31
N VAL A 96 -13.99 -19.81 -3.87
CA VAL A 96 -14.51 -18.46 -4.11
C VAL A 96 -15.75 -18.52 -5.01
N GLN A 97 -15.72 -19.30 -6.09
CA GLN A 97 -16.89 -19.50 -6.96
C GLN A 97 -18.09 -20.06 -6.21
N HIS A 98 -17.89 -21.06 -5.34
CA HIS A 98 -18.97 -21.62 -4.54
C HIS A 98 -19.57 -20.57 -3.58
N VAL A 99 -18.71 -19.80 -2.91
CA VAL A 99 -19.12 -18.74 -1.99
C VAL A 99 -19.91 -17.64 -2.72
N LEU A 100 -19.41 -17.15 -3.86
CA LEU A 100 -20.11 -16.13 -4.65
C LEU A 100 -21.49 -16.62 -5.11
N ARG A 101 -21.60 -17.88 -5.56
CA ARG A 101 -22.89 -18.50 -5.93
C ARG A 101 -23.84 -18.68 -4.74
N SER A 102 -23.32 -18.91 -3.55
CA SER A 102 -24.13 -19.01 -2.33
C SER A 102 -24.68 -17.64 -1.92
N ILE A 103 -23.82 -16.62 -1.96
CA ILE A 103 -24.19 -15.24 -1.65
C ILE A 103 -25.23 -14.72 -2.66
N SER A 104 -25.06 -14.98 -3.96
CA SER A 104 -26.01 -14.51 -4.99
C SER A 104 -27.42 -15.11 -4.88
N LYS A 105 -27.58 -16.26 -4.19
CA LYS A 105 -28.90 -16.85 -3.91
C LYS A 105 -29.65 -16.17 -2.76
N THR A 106 -28.93 -15.49 -1.87
CA THR A 106 -29.49 -14.92 -0.62
C THR A 106 -29.43 -13.40 -0.58
N SER A 107 -28.63 -12.79 -1.45
CA SER A 107 -28.35 -11.36 -1.51
C SER A 107 -28.34 -10.85 -2.94
N ASN A 108 -28.58 -9.55 -3.10
CA ASN A 108 -28.38 -8.87 -4.38
C ASN A 108 -26.90 -8.46 -4.50
N LEU A 109 -26.10 -9.33 -5.11
CA LEU A 109 -24.66 -9.12 -5.24
C LEU A 109 -24.37 -8.03 -6.28
N LYS A 110 -23.90 -6.86 -5.82
CA LYS A 110 -23.66 -5.69 -6.68
C LYS A 110 -22.30 -5.65 -7.34
N GLY A 111 -21.34 -6.39 -6.80
CA GLY A 111 -19.99 -6.45 -7.33
C GLY A 111 -19.01 -7.12 -6.36
N VAL A 112 -17.85 -7.43 -6.92
CA VAL A 112 -16.70 -7.97 -6.19
C VAL A 112 -15.55 -6.96 -6.29
N ILE A 113 -14.98 -6.59 -5.14
CA ILE A 113 -13.78 -5.76 -5.06
C ILE A 113 -12.60 -6.68 -4.77
N LEU A 114 -11.72 -6.85 -5.74
CA LEU A 114 -10.54 -7.69 -5.66
C LEU A 114 -9.33 -6.86 -5.25
N ASP A 115 -8.54 -7.35 -4.32
CA ASP A 115 -7.13 -6.99 -4.30
C ASP A 115 -6.49 -7.40 -5.63
N PHE A 116 -5.60 -6.57 -6.18
CA PHE A 116 -5.00 -6.82 -7.49
C PHE A 116 -4.16 -8.10 -7.56
N PHE A 117 -3.72 -8.67 -6.44
CA PHE A 117 -3.11 -10.01 -6.42
C PHE A 117 -4.12 -11.15 -6.66
N ASN A 118 -5.41 -10.91 -6.42
CA ASN A 118 -6.47 -11.87 -6.65
C ASN A 118 -7.03 -11.81 -8.08
N TYR A 119 -6.25 -11.31 -9.04
CA TYR A 119 -6.67 -11.10 -10.44
C TYR A 119 -7.27 -12.35 -11.10
N SER A 120 -6.79 -13.56 -10.76
CA SER A 120 -7.29 -14.80 -11.38
C SER A 120 -8.78 -15.06 -11.11
N THR A 121 -9.35 -14.44 -10.06
CA THR A 121 -10.77 -14.52 -9.73
C THR A 121 -11.66 -13.81 -10.77
N THR A 122 -11.10 -12.96 -11.64
CA THR A 122 -11.86 -12.36 -12.76
C THR A 122 -12.47 -13.42 -13.68
N GLN A 123 -11.82 -14.57 -13.86
CA GLN A 123 -12.38 -15.68 -14.64
C GLN A 123 -13.70 -16.17 -14.05
N ILE A 124 -13.84 -16.14 -12.73
CA ILE A 124 -15.07 -16.53 -12.03
C ILE A 124 -16.12 -15.45 -12.16
N THR A 125 -15.77 -14.21 -11.86
CA THR A 125 -16.73 -13.10 -11.85
C THR A 125 -17.27 -12.83 -13.24
N ASN A 126 -16.44 -12.92 -14.29
CA ASN A 126 -16.87 -12.83 -15.68
C ASN A 126 -17.86 -13.96 -16.04
N ASN A 127 -17.57 -15.20 -15.66
CA ASN A 127 -18.47 -16.34 -15.91
C ASN A 127 -19.80 -16.25 -15.15
N LEU A 128 -19.84 -15.50 -14.05
CA LEU A 128 -21.04 -15.26 -13.26
C LEU A 128 -21.69 -13.90 -13.59
N GLU A 129 -21.14 -13.15 -14.55
CA GLU A 129 -21.58 -11.81 -14.92
C GLU A 129 -21.66 -10.84 -13.72
N ILE A 130 -20.69 -10.93 -12.81
CA ILE A 130 -20.61 -10.08 -11.62
C ILE A 130 -19.67 -8.90 -11.89
N PRO A 131 -20.11 -7.64 -11.68
CA PRO A 131 -19.23 -6.48 -11.81
C PRO A 131 -17.99 -6.62 -10.92
N THR A 132 -16.82 -6.40 -11.50
CA THR A 132 -15.53 -6.62 -10.86
C THR A 132 -14.73 -5.33 -10.80
N TYR A 133 -14.37 -4.94 -9.59
CA TYR A 133 -13.54 -3.77 -9.31
C TYR A 133 -12.21 -4.22 -8.72
N PHE A 134 -11.13 -3.52 -9.04
CA PHE A 134 -9.86 -3.73 -8.38
C PHE A 134 -9.60 -2.66 -7.33
N TYR A 135 -9.15 -3.06 -6.15
CA TYR A 135 -8.56 -2.17 -5.18
C TYR A 135 -7.04 -2.19 -5.31
N TYR A 136 -6.49 -1.12 -5.86
CA TYR A 136 -5.07 -0.95 -6.10
C TYR A 136 -4.43 -0.18 -4.94
N THR A 137 -3.69 -0.89 -4.10
CA THR A 137 -3.13 -0.37 -2.84
C THR A 137 -1.79 0.37 -3.01
N SER A 138 -1.55 0.95 -4.19
CA SER A 138 -0.41 1.83 -4.50
C SER A 138 -0.92 3.12 -5.19
N GLY A 139 -0.02 4.03 -5.58
CA GLY A 139 -0.38 5.31 -6.19
C GLY A 139 -0.83 5.22 -7.65
N ALA A 140 -1.56 6.23 -8.12
CA ALA A 140 -2.00 6.38 -9.51
C ALA A 140 -0.81 6.38 -10.50
N SER A 141 0.34 6.91 -10.08
CA SER A 141 1.58 6.91 -10.87
C SER A 141 2.05 5.49 -11.20
N THR A 142 2.04 4.62 -10.19
CA THR A 142 2.42 3.21 -10.34
C THR A 142 1.35 2.41 -11.08
N LEU A 143 0.08 2.75 -10.91
CA LEU A 143 -1.01 2.17 -11.69
C LEU A 143 -0.87 2.49 -13.19
N ALA A 144 -0.53 3.73 -13.54
CA ALA A 144 -0.34 4.12 -14.94
C ALA A 144 0.76 3.30 -15.62
N ILE A 145 1.85 3.04 -14.91
CA ILE A 145 2.93 2.15 -15.38
C ILE A 145 2.40 0.72 -15.54
N MET A 146 1.69 0.21 -14.53
CA MET A 146 1.11 -1.13 -14.54
C MET A 146 0.20 -1.34 -15.75
N LEU A 147 -0.77 -0.45 -15.97
CA LEU A 147 -1.71 -0.53 -17.11
C LEU A 147 -1.01 -0.36 -18.46
N LYS A 148 0.16 0.27 -18.52
CA LYS A 148 0.96 0.43 -19.74
C LYS A 148 1.80 -0.81 -20.07
N MET A 149 2.02 -1.72 -19.10
CA MET A 149 2.85 -2.92 -19.29
C MET A 149 2.41 -3.81 -20.46
N PRO A 150 1.11 -4.09 -20.71
CA PRO A 150 0.68 -4.84 -21.88
C PRO A 150 1.11 -4.22 -23.21
N THR A 151 0.97 -2.90 -23.35
CA THR A 151 1.46 -2.20 -24.55
C THR A 151 2.97 -2.29 -24.68
N ILE A 152 3.72 -2.05 -23.59
CA ILE A 152 5.19 -2.14 -23.61
C ILE A 152 5.64 -3.56 -24.00
N HIS A 153 4.94 -4.58 -23.49
CA HIS A 153 5.18 -5.97 -23.84
C HIS A 153 5.01 -6.20 -25.35
N GLN A 154 3.94 -5.69 -25.95
CA GLN A 154 3.66 -5.86 -27.37
C GLN A 154 4.67 -5.15 -28.28
N ILE A 155 5.12 -3.94 -27.92
CA ILE A 155 5.96 -3.10 -28.79
C ILE A 155 7.47 -3.28 -28.60
N THR A 156 7.90 -4.03 -27.58
CA THR A 156 9.32 -4.28 -27.33
C THR A 156 9.60 -5.79 -27.26
N THR A 157 10.81 -6.20 -27.58
CA THR A 157 11.25 -7.61 -27.52
C THR A 157 12.36 -7.84 -26.50
N THR A 158 12.94 -6.79 -25.94
CA THR A 158 14.06 -6.84 -24.99
C THR A 158 13.59 -6.64 -23.56
N SER A 159 14.33 -7.21 -22.59
CA SER A 159 14.05 -7.01 -21.17
C SER A 159 14.63 -5.69 -20.68
N PHE A 160 14.01 -5.10 -19.63
CA PHE A 160 14.54 -3.87 -19.04
C PHE A 160 15.90 -4.09 -18.38
N LYS A 161 16.15 -5.29 -17.83
CA LYS A 161 17.47 -5.65 -17.26
C LYS A 161 18.63 -5.51 -18.25
N ASP A 162 18.36 -5.58 -19.55
CA ASP A 162 19.37 -5.46 -20.60
C ASP A 162 19.61 -4.00 -21.03
N ASN A 163 18.81 -3.05 -20.53
CA ASN A 163 18.77 -1.66 -21.00
C ASN A 163 18.63 -0.65 -19.83
N LEU A 164 19.27 -0.93 -18.69
CA LEU A 164 19.06 -0.17 -17.44
C LEU A 164 19.39 1.33 -17.51
N ASN A 165 20.17 1.75 -18.50
CA ASN A 165 20.49 3.16 -18.81
C ASN A 165 19.36 3.92 -19.54
N MET A 166 18.33 3.22 -20.04
CA MET A 166 17.18 3.81 -20.71
C MET A 166 16.14 4.32 -19.72
N HIS A 167 15.19 5.10 -20.25
CA HIS A 167 14.10 5.68 -19.47
C HIS A 167 12.75 5.41 -20.14
N LEU A 168 11.75 5.06 -19.34
CA LEU A 168 10.36 5.01 -19.76
C LEU A 168 9.74 6.41 -19.70
N ARG A 169 8.91 6.73 -20.71
CA ARG A 169 8.16 7.99 -20.78
C ARG A 169 6.68 7.71 -20.79
N ILE A 170 5.98 8.23 -19.78
CA ILE A 170 4.52 8.16 -19.67
C ILE A 170 4.01 9.59 -19.45
N PRO A 171 3.04 10.07 -20.25
CA PRO A 171 2.43 11.38 -20.03
C PRO A 171 1.92 11.53 -18.60
N GLY A 172 2.28 12.63 -17.95
CA GLY A 172 1.90 12.90 -16.56
C GLY A 172 2.92 12.43 -15.51
N LEU A 173 3.97 11.69 -15.90
CA LEU A 173 5.06 11.26 -15.01
C LEU A 173 6.42 11.88 -15.40
N PRO A 174 7.38 11.96 -14.45
CA PRO A 174 8.78 12.16 -14.78
C PRO A 174 9.35 11.05 -15.66
N LYS A 175 10.57 11.25 -16.17
CA LYS A 175 11.29 10.19 -16.89
C LYS A 175 11.65 9.09 -15.88
N ILE A 176 11.20 7.87 -16.14
CA ILE A 176 11.39 6.75 -15.19
C ILE A 176 12.63 5.97 -15.61
N PRO A 177 13.73 5.95 -14.84
CA PRO A 177 14.89 5.13 -15.15
C PRO A 177 14.51 3.64 -15.10
N LEU A 178 14.92 2.85 -16.08
CA LEU A 178 14.60 1.41 -16.09
C LEU A 178 15.25 0.66 -14.91
N VAL A 179 16.34 1.17 -14.36
CA VAL A 179 16.95 0.67 -13.12
C VAL A 179 16.05 0.79 -11.88
N ASP A 180 15.16 1.77 -11.86
CA ASP A 180 14.22 2.02 -10.76
C ASP A 180 12.88 1.30 -10.94
N MET A 181 12.69 0.59 -12.06
CA MET A 181 11.51 -0.25 -12.27
C MET A 181 11.49 -1.42 -11.27
N PRO A 182 10.30 -1.87 -10.81
CA PRO A 182 10.19 -2.98 -9.89
C PRO A 182 10.84 -4.26 -10.44
N GLU A 183 11.47 -5.05 -9.58
CA GLU A 183 12.25 -6.23 -10.00
C GLU A 183 11.43 -7.21 -10.86
N HIS A 184 10.17 -7.43 -10.52
CA HIS A 184 9.26 -8.30 -11.27
C HIS A 184 8.94 -7.80 -12.69
N THR A 185 9.22 -6.55 -13.02
CA THR A 185 9.01 -5.99 -14.37
C THR A 185 10.25 -6.07 -15.25
N LYS A 186 11.42 -6.40 -14.69
CA LYS A 186 12.70 -6.24 -15.40
C LYS A 186 13.02 -7.36 -16.37
N ASP A 187 12.62 -8.59 -16.07
CA ASP A 187 12.88 -9.78 -16.86
C ASP A 187 11.60 -10.32 -17.48
N ARG A 188 11.45 -10.14 -18.80
CA ARG A 188 10.23 -10.50 -19.52
C ARG A 188 9.94 -12.00 -19.56
N GLU A 189 10.98 -12.82 -19.43
CA GLU A 189 10.87 -14.28 -19.45
C GLU A 189 10.55 -14.85 -18.06
N SER A 190 10.61 -14.01 -17.02
CA SER A 190 10.34 -14.45 -15.65
C SER A 190 8.86 -14.75 -15.43
N LYS A 191 8.58 -15.72 -14.56
CA LYS A 191 7.20 -16.06 -14.15
C LYS A 191 6.50 -14.87 -13.49
N SER A 192 7.22 -14.10 -12.66
CA SER A 192 6.68 -12.92 -11.99
C SER A 192 6.26 -11.85 -12.99
N TYR A 193 7.06 -11.58 -14.03
CA TYR A 193 6.69 -10.66 -15.09
C TYR A 193 5.38 -11.06 -15.76
N ARG A 194 5.23 -12.34 -16.12
CA ARG A 194 3.99 -12.85 -16.75
C ARG A 194 2.77 -12.67 -15.85
N VAL A 195 2.89 -12.99 -14.57
CA VAL A 195 1.81 -12.77 -13.59
C VAL A 195 1.40 -11.30 -13.53
N PHE A 196 2.36 -10.36 -13.50
CA PHE A 196 2.05 -8.94 -13.46
C PHE A 196 1.50 -8.40 -14.79
N LEU A 197 1.86 -9.01 -15.91
CA LEU A 197 1.25 -8.73 -17.21
C LEU A 197 -0.22 -9.17 -17.25
N ASP A 198 -0.53 -10.34 -16.70
CA ASP A 198 -1.90 -10.85 -16.59
C ASP A 198 -2.74 -9.99 -15.65
N ILE A 199 -2.17 -9.57 -14.51
CA ILE A 199 -2.79 -8.62 -13.57
C ILE A 199 -3.12 -7.30 -14.28
N ALA A 200 -2.16 -6.71 -15.00
CA ALA A 200 -2.36 -5.46 -15.73
C ALA A 200 -3.48 -5.56 -16.78
N THR A 201 -3.54 -6.71 -17.48
CA THR A 201 -4.60 -6.99 -18.46
C THR A 201 -5.96 -7.11 -17.78
N CYS A 202 -6.06 -7.91 -16.71
CA CYS A 202 -7.30 -8.07 -15.95
C CYS A 202 -7.81 -6.75 -15.36
N MET A 203 -6.91 -5.89 -14.85
CA MET A 203 -7.29 -4.57 -14.33
C MET A 203 -7.82 -3.66 -15.44
N LYS A 204 -7.20 -3.68 -16.63
CA LYS A 204 -7.64 -2.88 -17.78
C LYS A 204 -9.08 -3.24 -18.19
N ASP A 205 -9.44 -4.51 -18.11
CA ASP A 205 -10.75 -5.04 -18.54
C ASP A 205 -11.81 -5.05 -17.41
N SER A 206 -11.52 -4.44 -16.26
CA SER A 206 -12.43 -4.39 -15.10
C SER A 206 -13.47 -3.26 -15.19
N ASP A 207 -14.52 -3.35 -14.37
CA ASP A 207 -15.56 -2.31 -14.25
C ASP A 207 -15.05 -1.04 -13.53
N GLY A 208 -13.88 -1.10 -12.91
CA GLY A 208 -13.18 0.07 -12.40
C GLY A 208 -12.09 -0.25 -11.38
N ILE A 209 -11.23 0.75 -11.14
CA ILE A 209 -10.08 0.62 -10.26
C ILE A 209 -10.18 1.66 -9.15
N ILE A 210 -10.25 1.19 -7.92
CA ILE A 210 -10.24 1.98 -6.70
C ILE A 210 -8.79 2.19 -6.29
N ILE A 211 -8.40 3.45 -6.05
CA ILE A 211 -7.02 3.83 -5.75
C ILE A 211 -7.01 4.61 -4.44
N ASN A 212 -6.09 4.25 -3.54
CA ASN A 212 -5.84 5.03 -2.33
C ASN A 212 -4.94 6.23 -2.67
N THR A 213 -5.49 7.22 -3.37
CA THR A 213 -4.83 8.49 -3.70
C THR A 213 -5.87 9.60 -3.83
N PHE A 214 -5.43 10.83 -4.02
CA PHE A 214 -6.30 11.98 -4.21
C PHE A 214 -5.64 13.03 -5.12
N GLU A 215 -6.44 13.91 -5.70
CA GLU A 215 -6.00 14.80 -6.78
C GLU A 215 -4.76 15.62 -6.41
N ALA A 216 -4.70 16.18 -5.20
CA ALA A 216 -3.63 17.10 -4.83
C ALA A 216 -2.22 16.47 -4.77
N ILE A 217 -2.08 15.14 -4.68
CA ILE A 217 -0.77 14.47 -4.67
C ILE A 217 -0.36 13.89 -6.03
N GLU A 218 -1.31 13.52 -6.89
CA GLU A 218 -1.05 12.83 -8.17
C GLU A 218 -1.81 13.43 -9.37
N LYS A 219 -2.16 14.72 -9.30
CA LYS A 219 -2.99 15.43 -10.29
C LYS A 219 -2.61 15.16 -11.74
N ARG A 220 -1.32 15.33 -12.08
CA ARG A 220 -0.84 15.27 -13.47
C ARG A 220 -1.08 13.91 -14.11
N ILE A 221 -0.82 12.83 -13.37
CA ILE A 221 -1.02 11.48 -13.90
C ILE A 221 -2.49 11.08 -13.90
N ILE A 222 -3.27 11.48 -12.89
CA ILE A 222 -4.72 11.26 -12.87
C ILE A 222 -5.38 11.93 -14.07
N GLU A 223 -5.03 13.20 -14.36
CA GLU A 223 -5.51 13.89 -15.55
C GLU A 223 -5.09 13.21 -16.86
N ALA A 224 -3.83 12.76 -16.95
CA ALA A 224 -3.33 12.09 -18.14
C ALA A 224 -4.05 10.76 -18.39
N MET A 225 -4.34 9.99 -17.35
CA MET A 225 -5.14 8.76 -17.45
C MET A 225 -6.59 9.05 -17.86
N ASN A 226 -7.24 10.03 -17.22
CA ASN A 226 -8.62 10.41 -17.56
C ASN A 226 -8.77 10.96 -18.98
N LYS A 227 -7.72 11.60 -19.53
CA LYS A 227 -7.66 12.08 -20.92
C LYS A 227 -7.24 11.00 -21.93
N GLY A 228 -7.01 9.75 -21.49
CA GLY A 228 -6.58 8.66 -22.35
C GLY A 228 -5.16 8.83 -22.93
N LEU A 229 -4.30 9.63 -22.29
CA LEU A 229 -2.95 9.92 -22.80
C LEU A 229 -1.94 8.81 -22.44
N VAL A 230 -2.26 7.97 -21.46
CA VAL A 230 -1.35 6.92 -20.98
C VAL A 230 -1.46 5.67 -21.87
N LEU A 231 -2.67 5.19 -22.11
CA LEU A 231 -2.90 3.99 -22.92
C LEU A 231 -3.05 4.39 -24.39
N SER A 232 -2.28 3.74 -25.27
CA SER A 232 -2.33 4.01 -26.72
C SER A 232 -3.50 3.33 -27.41
N GLU A 233 -4.03 2.26 -26.81
CA GLU A 233 -5.17 1.49 -27.32
C GLU A 233 -6.09 1.07 -26.17
N GLY A 234 -7.40 1.22 -26.39
CA GLY A 234 -8.45 0.96 -25.40
C GLY A 234 -8.68 2.12 -24.43
N THR A 235 -9.72 1.98 -23.61
CA THR A 235 -10.11 2.99 -22.61
C THR A 235 -9.48 2.61 -21.26
N THR A 236 -8.97 3.60 -20.53
CA THR A 236 -8.63 3.40 -19.12
C THR A 236 -9.92 3.11 -18.34
N PRO A 237 -10.00 2.03 -17.56
CA PRO A 237 -11.19 1.75 -16.76
C PRO A 237 -11.47 2.90 -15.79
N PRO A 238 -12.73 3.09 -15.35
CA PRO A 238 -13.06 4.15 -14.41
C PRO A 238 -12.16 4.10 -13.17
N LEU A 239 -11.46 5.20 -12.88
CA LEU A 239 -10.54 5.29 -11.73
C LEU A 239 -11.22 6.01 -10.57
N PHE A 240 -11.27 5.43 -9.37
CA PHE A 240 -11.89 6.03 -8.19
C PHE A 240 -10.83 6.37 -7.13
N CYS A 241 -10.43 7.63 -7.06
CA CYS A 241 -9.38 8.12 -6.16
C CYS A 241 -9.94 8.50 -4.79
N ILE A 242 -10.08 7.53 -3.90
CA ILE A 242 -10.82 7.67 -2.63
C ILE A 242 -9.94 7.98 -1.40
N GLY A 243 -8.67 8.34 -1.61
CA GLY A 243 -7.70 8.58 -0.56
C GLY A 243 -7.80 9.95 0.14
N PRO A 244 -6.94 10.22 1.13
CA PRO A 244 -6.11 9.24 1.81
C PRO A 244 -6.94 8.40 2.81
N MET A 245 -6.89 7.08 2.62
CA MET A 245 -7.34 6.10 3.60
C MET A 245 -6.15 5.72 4.48
N VAL A 246 -6.06 6.40 5.62
CA VAL A 246 -5.11 6.11 6.69
C VAL A 246 -5.89 5.64 7.91
N SER A 247 -5.35 4.69 8.66
CA SER A 247 -5.98 4.24 9.89
C SER A 247 -6.02 5.39 10.89
N ASN A 248 -7.20 5.75 11.39
CA ASN A 248 -7.33 6.68 12.50
C ASN A 248 -6.96 5.93 13.78
N SER A 249 -5.66 5.80 14.09
CA SER A 249 -5.20 5.23 15.35
C SER A 249 -5.48 6.14 16.57
N THR A 250 -6.25 7.22 16.40
CA THR A 250 -6.67 8.10 17.50
C THR A 250 -7.78 7.49 18.36
N THR A 251 -8.42 6.40 17.94
CA THR A 251 -9.38 5.65 18.77
C THR A 251 -8.67 4.67 19.71
N CYS A 252 -8.25 5.20 20.86
CA CYS A 252 -8.43 4.67 22.24
C CYS A 252 -7.98 3.24 22.63
N CYS A 253 -7.28 2.46 21.80
CA CYS A 253 -6.97 1.06 22.16
C CYS A 253 -5.51 0.63 22.01
N GLU A 254 -4.63 1.43 21.40
CA GLU A 254 -3.21 1.10 21.34
C GLU A 254 -2.52 1.62 22.60
N LYS A 255 -2.37 0.73 23.60
CA LYS A 255 -1.54 1.02 24.77
C LYS A 255 -0.15 1.40 24.27
N ASP A 256 0.43 2.47 24.81
CA ASP A 256 1.83 2.84 24.59
C ASP A 256 2.75 1.85 25.31
N GLU A 257 2.67 0.56 24.97
CA GLU A 257 3.34 -0.54 25.66
C GLU A 257 4.87 -0.38 25.64
N ARG A 258 5.39 0.38 24.68
CA ARG A 258 6.81 0.62 24.46
C ARG A 258 7.27 2.01 24.90
N GLY A 259 6.37 2.86 25.39
CA GLY A 259 6.69 4.22 25.87
C GLY A 259 7.03 5.22 24.76
N CYS A 260 6.74 4.92 23.49
CA CYS A 260 7.06 5.77 22.34
C CYS A 260 6.37 7.13 22.45
N LEU A 261 5.07 7.13 22.75
CA LEU A 261 4.28 8.37 22.83
C LEU A 261 4.67 9.16 24.07
N SER A 262 4.88 8.49 25.20
CA SER A 262 5.40 9.12 26.43
C SER A 262 6.75 9.79 26.20
N TRP A 263 7.66 9.14 25.47
CA TRP A 263 8.95 9.74 25.14
C TRP A 263 8.80 10.95 24.23
N LEU A 264 7.96 10.87 23.19
CA LEU A 264 7.69 11.97 22.26
C LEU A 264 7.08 13.21 22.95
N ASN A 265 6.22 13.02 23.95
CA ASN A 265 5.64 14.11 24.76
C ASN A 265 6.71 14.97 25.46
N SER A 266 7.89 14.41 25.75
CA SER A 266 9.00 15.13 26.39
C SER A 266 9.92 15.86 25.40
N GLN A 267 9.70 15.71 24.09
CA GLN A 267 10.54 16.29 23.05
C GLN A 267 9.98 17.63 22.53
N PRO A 268 10.83 18.57 22.09
CA PRO A 268 10.37 19.79 21.44
C PRO A 268 9.55 19.52 20.17
N SER A 269 8.65 20.43 19.82
CA SER A 269 7.87 20.35 18.58
C SER A 269 8.79 20.24 17.35
N ARG A 270 8.42 19.35 16.42
CA ARG A 270 9.09 19.11 15.13
C ARG A 270 10.60 18.86 15.25
N SER A 271 11.05 18.23 16.33
CA SER A 271 12.47 18.00 16.60
C SER A 271 12.92 16.55 16.44
N VAL A 272 11.98 15.61 16.32
CA VAL A 272 12.25 14.17 16.24
C VAL A 272 12.12 13.67 14.81
N VAL A 273 13.08 12.86 14.36
CA VAL A 273 12.99 12.10 13.11
C VAL A 273 12.56 10.67 13.41
N LEU A 274 11.46 10.22 12.81
CA LEU A 274 11.08 8.81 12.82
C LEU A 274 11.88 8.05 11.77
N LEU A 275 12.36 6.85 12.11
CA LEU A 275 12.90 5.89 11.15
C LEU A 275 12.08 4.61 11.24
N SER A 276 11.36 4.28 10.17
CA SER A 276 10.55 3.06 10.08
C SER A 276 10.44 2.58 8.64
N PHE A 277 10.66 1.28 8.43
CA PHE A 277 10.81 0.67 7.12
C PHE A 277 9.68 -0.33 6.80
N GLY A 278 8.51 -0.12 7.40
CA GLY A 278 7.33 -0.96 7.21
C GLY A 278 7.45 -2.33 7.88
N SER A 279 6.54 -3.25 7.53
CA SER A 279 6.44 -4.56 8.17
C SER A 279 7.48 -5.58 7.68
N LEU A 280 7.98 -5.41 6.45
CA LEU A 280 8.91 -6.33 5.79
C LEU A 280 10.32 -5.77 5.61
N GLY A 281 10.52 -4.46 5.82
CA GLY A 281 11.83 -3.82 5.70
C GLY A 281 12.76 -4.34 6.78
N THR A 282 13.90 -4.88 6.35
CA THR A 282 14.93 -5.44 7.22
C THR A 282 16.30 -5.14 6.62
N PHE A 283 17.29 -4.94 7.49
CA PHE A 283 18.65 -4.60 7.10
C PHE A 283 19.65 -5.65 7.58
N SER A 284 20.79 -5.73 6.89
CA SER A 284 21.95 -6.49 7.35
C SER A 284 22.56 -5.82 8.59
N ARG A 285 23.33 -6.58 9.37
CA ARG A 285 24.02 -6.00 10.54
C ARG A 285 24.93 -4.83 10.16
N THR A 286 25.64 -4.93 9.04
CA THR A 286 26.52 -3.86 8.54
C THR A 286 25.73 -2.58 8.28
N GLN A 287 24.57 -2.68 7.64
CA GLN A 287 23.74 -1.52 7.36
C GLN A 287 23.11 -0.92 8.63
N LEU A 288 22.73 -1.75 9.62
CA LEU A 288 22.26 -1.27 10.92
C LEU A 288 23.33 -0.45 11.67
N LYS A 289 24.60 -0.85 11.58
CA LYS A 289 25.73 -0.09 12.16
C LYS A 289 25.87 1.28 11.51
N GLU A 290 25.81 1.36 10.18
CA GLU A 290 25.85 2.65 9.48
C GLU A 290 24.64 3.54 9.80
N ILE A 291 23.44 2.96 9.97
CA ILE A 291 22.27 3.72 10.41
C ILE A 291 22.54 4.35 11.79
N ALA A 292 23.04 3.56 12.75
CA ALA A 292 23.38 4.05 14.08
C ALA A 292 24.43 5.18 14.03
N ILE A 293 25.51 5.00 13.25
CA ILE A 293 26.55 6.02 13.04
C ILE A 293 25.96 7.30 12.45
N GLY A 294 25.09 7.17 11.44
CA GLY A 294 24.46 8.32 10.80
C GLY A 294 23.51 9.09 11.72
N LEU A 295 22.74 8.38 12.54
CA LEU A 295 21.88 9.00 13.55
C LEU A 295 22.69 9.77 14.59
N GLU A 296 23.76 9.17 15.13
CA GLU A 296 24.66 9.82 16.08
C GLU A 296 25.32 11.07 15.46
N LYS A 297 25.83 10.95 14.23
CA LYS A 297 26.47 12.05 13.48
C LYS A 297 25.50 13.19 13.14
N SER A 298 24.22 12.89 12.88
CA SER A 298 23.22 13.90 12.54
C SER A 298 22.97 14.90 13.68
N GLY A 299 23.21 14.47 14.92
CA GLY A 299 22.93 15.24 16.14
C GLY A 299 21.44 15.47 16.44
N GLN A 300 20.54 14.99 15.57
CA GLN A 300 19.09 15.14 15.67
C GLN A 300 18.51 14.16 16.70
N ARG A 301 17.30 14.48 17.20
CA ARG A 301 16.53 13.50 17.97
C ARG A 301 15.90 12.49 17.04
N PHE A 302 15.84 11.23 17.47
CA PHE A 302 15.29 10.18 16.62
C PHE A 302 14.48 9.16 17.40
N LEU A 303 13.47 8.60 16.73
CA LEU A 303 12.79 7.38 17.15
C LEU A 303 12.99 6.36 16.04
N TRP A 304 13.72 5.28 16.31
CA TRP A 304 14.07 4.27 15.33
C TRP A 304 13.40 2.94 15.62
N VAL A 305 12.55 2.49 14.70
CA VAL A 305 11.94 1.15 14.70
C VAL A 305 12.88 0.18 14.00
N VAL A 306 13.63 -0.60 14.79
CA VAL A 306 14.63 -1.56 14.30
C VAL A 306 13.98 -2.91 14.00
N ARG A 307 14.30 -3.44 12.81
CA ARG A 307 14.09 -4.84 12.43
C ARG A 307 15.37 -5.37 11.79
N SER A 308 15.87 -6.49 12.29
CA SER A 308 17.05 -7.17 11.73
C SER A 308 16.63 -8.42 10.97
N LYS A 309 17.33 -8.74 9.87
CA LYS A 309 17.30 -10.11 9.35
C LYS A 309 18.04 -11.01 10.33
N ASN A 310 17.46 -12.16 10.68
CA ASN A 310 18.25 -13.20 11.32
C ASN A 310 19.07 -13.87 10.22
N GLU A 311 20.30 -13.39 9.99
CA GLU A 311 21.18 -13.86 8.92
C GLU A 311 21.56 -15.36 9.07
N LEU A 312 21.26 -15.97 10.21
CA LEU A 312 21.75 -17.31 10.56
C LEU A 312 20.75 -18.45 10.46
N VAL A 313 19.42 -18.28 10.31
CA VAL A 313 18.56 -19.48 10.38
C VAL A 313 17.21 -19.43 9.66
N GLU A 314 17.04 -20.38 8.73
CA GLU A 314 15.77 -21.00 8.31
C GLU A 314 15.18 -21.93 9.40
N ARG A 315 15.50 -21.73 10.68
CA ARG A 315 14.93 -22.53 11.79
C ARG A 315 14.16 -21.62 12.72
N VAL A 316 12.98 -22.12 13.08
CA VAL A 316 11.90 -21.44 13.79
C VAL A 316 12.25 -21.11 15.25
N ASP A 317 13.40 -21.58 15.78
CA ASP A 317 13.75 -21.53 17.21
C ASP A 317 15.13 -20.89 17.50
N SER A 318 15.48 -19.75 16.87
CA SER A 318 16.68 -18.99 17.27
C SER A 318 16.33 -17.73 18.05
N GLU A 319 17.02 -17.55 19.18
CA GLU A 319 16.81 -16.38 20.06
C GLU A 319 17.09 -15.07 19.31
N GLU A 320 16.15 -14.14 19.41
CA GLU A 320 16.25 -12.81 18.81
C GLU A 320 17.37 -12.00 19.50
N LEU A 321 18.50 -11.78 18.80
CA LEU A 321 19.64 -10.97 19.27
C LEU A 321 19.21 -9.65 19.92
N SER A 322 19.71 -9.30 21.08
CA SER A 322 19.40 -8.04 21.77
C SER A 322 19.79 -6.78 20.94
N LEU A 323 19.26 -5.61 21.30
CA LEU A 323 19.65 -4.36 20.63
C LEU A 323 21.14 -4.04 20.85
N ASP A 324 21.68 -4.36 22.02
CA ASP A 324 23.10 -4.19 22.34
C ASP A 324 24.01 -5.06 21.47
N GLU A 325 23.55 -6.24 21.03
CA GLU A 325 24.30 -7.12 20.11
C GLU A 325 24.15 -6.72 18.63
N LEU A 326 23.08 -6.00 18.29
CA LEU A 326 22.78 -5.57 16.92
C LEU A 326 23.43 -4.23 16.57
N LEU A 327 23.57 -3.34 17.54
CA LEU A 327 24.01 -1.96 17.36
C LEU A 327 25.48 -1.78 17.77
N PRO A 328 26.14 -0.68 17.36
CA PRO A 328 27.50 -0.38 17.82
C PRO A 328 27.57 -0.31 19.36
N GLU A 329 28.66 -0.82 19.93
CA GLU A 329 28.87 -0.83 21.38
C GLU A 329 28.64 0.56 22.00
N GLY A 330 27.84 0.61 23.07
CA GLY A 330 27.51 1.85 23.79
C GLY A 330 26.61 2.83 23.04
N PHE A 331 26.11 2.52 21.84
CA PHE A 331 25.26 3.43 21.06
C PHE A 331 24.00 3.87 21.81
N LEU A 332 23.30 2.93 22.45
CA LEU A 332 22.09 3.23 23.20
C LEU A 332 22.38 4.20 24.36
N GLU A 333 23.48 3.98 25.09
CA GLU A 333 23.89 4.84 26.20
C GLU A 333 24.33 6.23 25.73
N ARG A 334 25.11 6.31 24.64
CA ARG A 334 25.56 7.60 24.06
C ARG A 334 24.41 8.45 23.52
N THR A 335 23.32 7.81 23.10
CA THR A 335 22.18 8.49 22.46
C THR A 335 20.95 8.61 23.34
N LYS A 336 20.93 8.08 24.56
CA LYS A 336 19.75 8.00 25.44
C LYS A 336 18.98 9.31 25.65
N ASP A 337 19.68 10.46 25.62
CA ASP A 337 19.08 11.78 25.83
C ASP A 337 18.38 12.35 24.58
N LYS A 338 18.64 11.76 23.41
CA LYS A 338 18.14 12.24 22.10
C LYS A 338 17.44 11.17 21.27
N GLY A 339 17.72 9.90 21.53
CA GLY A 339 17.34 8.78 20.71
C GLY A 339 16.53 7.75 21.47
N MET A 340 15.49 7.24 20.84
CA MET A 340 14.75 6.08 21.30
C MET A 340 14.80 4.99 20.22
N VAL A 341 15.18 3.77 20.62
CA VAL A 341 15.22 2.61 19.72
C VAL A 341 14.21 1.59 20.17
N VAL A 342 13.31 1.21 19.26
CA VAL A 342 12.28 0.20 19.52
C VAL A 342 12.37 -0.93 18.53
N ARG A 343 12.35 -2.16 19.04
CA ARG A 343 12.36 -3.37 18.24
C ARG A 343 10.99 -3.71 17.64
N ASN A 344 11.00 -4.19 16.40
CA ASN A 344 9.90 -4.80 15.67
C ASN A 344 8.77 -3.83 15.31
N TRP A 345 8.04 -3.28 16.27
CA TRP A 345 6.82 -2.52 15.97
C TRP A 345 6.66 -1.30 16.88
N ALA A 346 6.07 -0.25 16.30
CA ALA A 346 5.64 0.96 16.99
C ALA A 346 4.34 1.47 16.32
N PRO A 347 3.49 2.22 17.04
CA PRO A 347 2.25 2.76 16.49
C PRO A 347 2.53 3.92 15.52
N GLN A 348 2.94 3.59 14.29
CA GLN A 348 3.48 4.54 13.31
C GLN A 348 2.55 5.72 13.03
N ALA A 349 1.25 5.46 12.83
CA ALA A 349 0.27 6.53 12.58
C ALA A 349 0.16 7.49 13.79
N ALA A 350 0.14 6.96 15.02
CA ALA A 350 0.13 7.78 16.22
C ALA A 350 1.43 8.61 16.37
N ILE A 351 2.58 8.01 16.10
CA ILE A 351 3.87 8.70 16.12
C ILE A 351 3.92 9.82 15.08
N LEU A 352 3.56 9.54 13.82
CA LEU A 352 3.55 10.54 12.75
C LEU A 352 2.55 11.68 13.02
N SER A 353 1.45 11.41 13.74
CA SER A 353 0.49 12.42 14.16
C SER A 353 0.98 13.34 15.29
N HIS A 354 2.07 12.98 15.96
CA HIS A 354 2.58 13.68 17.14
C HIS A 354 3.36 14.95 16.77
N ASP A 355 3.07 16.07 17.46
CA ASP A 355 3.64 17.40 17.16
C ASP A 355 5.17 17.48 17.27
N SER A 356 5.78 16.60 18.05
CA SER A 356 7.24 16.48 18.19
C SER A 356 7.93 15.88 16.96
N VAL A 357 7.22 15.17 16.09
CA VAL A 357 7.81 14.58 14.88
C VAL A 357 7.97 15.65 13.79
N GLY A 358 9.22 15.86 13.36
CA GLY A 358 9.60 16.84 12.35
C GLY A 358 10.06 16.25 11.03
N GLY A 359 10.32 14.94 10.98
CA GLY A 359 10.76 14.25 9.76
C GLY A 359 10.58 12.74 9.83
N PHE A 360 10.60 12.09 8.67
CA PHE A 360 10.41 10.64 8.54
C PHE A 360 11.35 10.01 7.51
N VAL A 361 12.28 9.17 7.95
CA VAL A 361 13.03 8.27 7.06
C VAL A 361 12.19 7.04 6.80
N THR A 362 11.80 6.84 5.54
CA THR A 362 10.81 5.84 5.15
C THR A 362 11.29 4.99 3.99
N HIS A 363 10.89 3.72 4.03
CA HIS A 363 10.98 2.81 2.90
C HIS A 363 10.11 3.18 1.68
N CYS A 364 9.37 4.28 1.71
CA CYS A 364 8.54 4.75 0.59
C CYS A 364 7.37 3.82 0.23
N GLY A 365 6.96 2.91 1.12
CA GLY A 365 5.72 2.15 0.96
C GLY A 365 4.52 3.09 0.94
N TRP A 366 3.59 2.92 0.00
CA TRP A 366 2.56 3.92 -0.29
C TRP A 366 1.68 4.28 0.92
N ASN A 367 1.31 3.31 1.76
CA ASN A 367 0.58 3.57 3.00
C ASN A 367 1.35 4.52 3.94
N SER A 368 2.65 4.32 4.10
CA SER A 368 3.49 5.18 4.95
C SER A 368 3.68 6.57 4.36
N VAL A 369 3.72 6.68 3.03
CA VAL A 369 3.73 7.98 2.33
C VAL A 369 2.43 8.73 2.59
N LEU A 370 1.27 8.06 2.48
CA LEU A 370 -0.04 8.67 2.76
C LEU A 370 -0.20 9.08 4.22
N GLU A 371 0.29 8.28 5.18
CA GLU A 371 0.33 8.67 6.59
C GLU A 371 1.14 9.94 6.79
N ALA A 372 2.37 9.99 6.26
CA ALA A 372 3.25 11.15 6.37
C ALA A 372 2.63 12.42 5.74
N VAL A 373 2.02 12.30 4.56
CA VAL A 373 1.29 13.40 3.90
C VAL A 373 0.09 13.84 4.74
N THR A 374 -0.69 12.89 5.26
CA THR A 374 -1.87 13.20 6.09
C THR A 374 -1.50 13.92 7.38
N PHE A 375 -0.35 13.59 7.96
CA PHE A 375 0.11 14.24 9.19
C PHE A 375 1.03 15.44 8.97
N GLY A 376 1.50 15.67 7.73
CA GLY A 376 2.30 16.84 7.37
C GLY A 376 3.78 16.69 7.70
N VAL A 377 4.34 15.48 7.60
CA VAL A 377 5.71 15.15 8.01
C VAL A 377 6.60 14.96 6.77
N PRO A 378 7.61 15.81 6.53
CA PRO A 378 8.51 15.69 5.39
C PRO A 378 9.41 14.45 5.52
N MET A 379 9.95 13.97 4.40
CA MET A 379 10.55 12.63 4.35
C MET A 379 12.00 12.60 3.86
N VAL A 380 12.73 11.56 4.27
CA VAL A 380 13.90 11.06 3.55
C VAL A 380 13.51 9.72 2.95
N ALA A 381 13.64 9.61 1.63
CA ALA A 381 13.15 8.49 0.86
C ALA A 381 14.24 7.43 0.66
N TRP A 382 14.07 6.27 1.30
CA TRP A 382 15.01 5.13 1.28
C TRP A 382 14.31 3.81 0.90
N PRO A 383 14.01 3.60 -0.39
CA PRO A 383 13.23 2.45 -0.85
C PRO A 383 13.97 1.12 -0.71
N LEU A 384 13.24 0.03 -0.51
CA LEU A 384 13.80 -1.31 -0.28
C LEU A 384 13.27 -2.38 -1.25
N TYR A 385 11.98 -2.38 -1.56
CA TYR A 385 11.31 -3.44 -2.33
C TYR A 385 10.08 -2.95 -3.08
N ALA A 386 9.41 -3.85 -3.82
CA ALA A 386 8.20 -3.58 -4.58
C ALA A 386 8.34 -2.34 -5.49
N GLU A 387 7.37 -1.43 -5.47
CA GLU A 387 7.33 -0.20 -6.25
C GLU A 387 7.96 1.01 -5.55
N GLN A 388 8.62 0.80 -4.41
CA GLN A 388 9.10 1.90 -3.55
C GLN A 388 10.11 2.82 -4.25
N LYS A 389 10.92 2.32 -5.19
CA LYS A 389 11.83 3.15 -6.00
C LYS A 389 11.06 4.12 -6.91
N LEU A 390 9.93 3.68 -7.45
CA LEU A 390 9.01 4.55 -8.20
C LEU A 390 8.35 5.56 -7.26
N ASN A 391 7.87 5.13 -6.09
CA ASN A 391 7.28 6.03 -5.10
C ASN A 391 8.27 7.12 -4.67
N ARG A 392 9.54 6.78 -4.40
CA ARG A 392 10.62 7.74 -4.13
C ARG A 392 10.71 8.80 -5.23
N MET A 393 10.74 8.38 -6.49
CA MET A 393 10.84 9.31 -7.62
C MET A 393 9.66 10.30 -7.63
N ILE A 394 8.43 9.82 -7.41
CA ILE A 394 7.25 10.68 -7.30
C ILE A 394 7.34 11.63 -6.09
N MET A 395 7.77 11.13 -4.94
CA MET A 395 7.92 11.93 -3.71
C MET A 395 8.93 13.07 -3.86
N VAL A 396 10.01 12.84 -4.61
CA VAL A 396 11.13 13.77 -4.78
C VAL A 396 10.86 14.73 -5.94
N GLU A 397 10.45 14.22 -7.11
CA GLU A 397 10.37 15.01 -8.35
C GLU A 397 9.02 15.71 -8.54
N GLU A 398 7.91 15.02 -8.22
CA GLU A 398 6.55 15.56 -8.39
C GLU A 398 6.04 16.22 -7.10
N MET A 399 6.03 15.46 -6.00
CA MET A 399 5.50 15.95 -4.73
C MET A 399 6.44 16.95 -4.07
N LYS A 400 7.76 16.81 -4.26
CA LYS A 400 8.81 17.65 -3.65
C LYS A 400 8.71 17.76 -2.12
N VAL A 401 8.36 16.65 -1.47
CA VAL A 401 8.22 16.56 0.01
C VAL A 401 9.23 15.59 0.62
N ALA A 402 10.17 15.10 -0.18
CA ALA A 402 11.19 14.18 0.28
C ALA A 402 12.58 14.49 -0.28
N LEU A 403 13.59 14.23 0.51
CA LEU A 403 14.98 14.11 0.05
C LEU A 403 15.22 12.68 -0.44
N LYS A 404 15.88 12.56 -1.61
CA LYS A 404 16.41 11.27 -2.07
C LYS A 404 17.65 10.93 -1.26
N LEU A 405 17.67 9.70 -0.75
CA LEU A 405 18.87 9.12 -0.17
C LEU A 405 19.68 8.42 -1.28
N ASN A 406 21.00 8.61 -1.28
CA ASN A 406 21.88 7.98 -2.26
C ASN A 406 22.38 6.61 -1.75
N GLU A 407 22.19 5.60 -2.60
CA GLU A 407 22.56 4.21 -2.32
C GLU A 407 23.70 3.80 -3.26
N LEU A 408 24.60 2.94 -2.80
CA LEU A 408 25.52 2.21 -3.68
C LEU A 408 24.74 1.19 -4.52
N GLU A 409 25.39 0.58 -5.51
CA GLU A 409 24.75 -0.37 -6.44
C GLU A 409 24.10 -1.58 -5.74
N ASP A 410 24.66 -2.00 -4.60
CA ASP A 410 24.14 -3.09 -3.76
C ASP A 410 23.04 -2.64 -2.77
N GLY A 411 22.63 -1.37 -2.82
CA GLY A 411 21.66 -0.77 -1.90
C GLY A 411 22.25 -0.30 -0.57
N PHE A 412 23.58 -0.34 -0.41
CA PHE A 412 24.23 0.10 0.81
C PHE A 412 24.22 1.63 0.95
N VAL A 413 24.08 2.10 2.18
CA VAL A 413 24.02 3.52 2.54
C VAL A 413 24.98 3.79 3.68
N SER A 414 25.92 4.70 3.46
CA SER A 414 26.83 5.14 4.52
C SER A 414 26.10 5.94 5.59
N GLY A 415 26.57 5.85 6.84
CA GLY A 415 26.09 6.67 7.94
C GLY A 415 26.32 8.17 7.68
N THR A 416 27.34 8.52 6.90
CA THR A 416 27.53 9.92 6.47
C THR A 416 26.38 10.40 5.60
N GLU A 417 26.03 9.67 4.54
CA GLU A 417 24.89 10.03 3.69
C GLU A 417 23.60 10.12 4.51
N LEU A 418 23.28 9.11 5.33
CA LEU A 418 22.07 9.16 6.16
C LEU A 418 22.07 10.35 7.11
N GLY A 419 23.16 10.57 7.84
CA GLY A 419 23.28 11.66 8.80
C GLY A 419 23.14 13.03 8.15
N ASP A 420 23.75 13.22 6.98
CA ASP A 420 23.70 14.46 6.22
C ASP A 420 22.29 14.72 5.67
N ARG A 421 21.60 13.70 5.12
CA ARG A 421 20.20 13.81 4.66
C ARG A 421 19.23 14.11 5.81
N VAL A 422 19.41 13.46 6.97
CA VAL A 422 18.61 13.71 8.17
C VAL A 422 18.81 15.13 8.67
N LYS A 423 20.06 15.60 8.75
CA LYS A 423 20.38 16.97 9.15
C LYS A 423 19.84 17.99 8.16
N GLU A 424 19.98 17.74 6.86
CA GLU A 424 19.44 18.58 5.80
C GLU A 424 17.92 18.72 5.95
N LEU A 425 17.18 17.62 6.07
CA LEU A 425 15.71 17.65 6.24
C LEU A 425 15.30 18.54 7.43
N MET A 426 16.02 18.45 8.54
CA MET A 426 15.64 19.11 9.78
C MET A 426 16.04 20.59 9.81
N GLU A 427 17.27 20.92 9.39
CA GLU A 427 17.90 22.22 9.67
C GLU A 427 18.00 23.16 8.45
N SER A 428 17.97 22.63 7.22
CA SER A 428 18.23 23.44 6.02
C SER A 428 17.01 24.25 5.57
N GLU A 429 17.24 25.22 4.67
CA GLU A 429 16.18 25.92 3.95
C GLU A 429 15.38 24.97 3.04
N SER A 430 16.03 24.00 2.37
CA SER A 430 15.33 22.99 1.57
C SER A 430 14.37 22.16 2.43
N GLY A 431 14.76 21.81 3.65
CA GLY A 431 13.90 21.14 4.64
C GLY A 431 12.71 22.00 5.07
N LYS A 432 12.90 23.32 5.24
CA LYS A 432 11.81 24.26 5.55
C LYS A 432 10.79 24.35 4.41
N GLU A 433 11.26 24.47 3.17
CA GLU A 433 10.38 24.48 1.98
C GLU A 433 9.56 23.19 1.86
N MET A 434 10.18 22.03 2.13
CA MET A 434 9.48 20.75 2.15
C MET A 434 8.41 20.70 3.24
N ARG A 435 8.68 21.22 4.45
CA ARG A 435 7.69 21.34 5.53
C ARG A 435 6.49 22.19 5.13
N GLU A 436 6.72 23.33 4.50
CA GLU A 436 5.63 24.19 4.01
C GLU A 436 4.80 23.49 2.94
N ARG A 437 5.46 22.79 2.02
CA ARG A 437 4.77 22.06 0.95
C ARG A 437 3.93 20.92 1.48
N ILE A 438 4.48 20.08 2.34
CA ILE A 438 3.73 18.95 2.90
C ILE A 438 2.62 19.41 3.84
N TYR A 439 2.76 20.57 4.49
CA TYR A 439 1.66 21.19 5.23
C TYR A 439 0.48 21.57 4.32
N LYS A 440 0.73 22.14 3.13
CA LYS A 440 -0.32 22.39 2.14
C LYS A 440 -0.98 21.08 1.69
N MET A 441 -0.20 20.03 1.45
CA MET A 441 -0.74 18.70 1.10
C MET A 441 -1.57 18.10 2.24
N LYS A 442 -1.19 18.27 3.50
CA LYS A 442 -1.99 17.89 4.68
C LYS A 442 -3.36 18.58 4.68
N VAL A 443 -3.40 19.88 4.37
CA VAL A 443 -4.67 20.61 4.25
C VAL A 443 -5.52 20.03 3.12
N SER A 444 -4.94 19.82 1.94
CA SER A 444 -5.65 19.23 0.81
C SER A 444 -6.10 17.79 1.06
N ALA A 445 -5.35 17.00 1.83
CA ALA A 445 -5.75 15.66 2.27
C ALA A 445 -7.02 15.69 3.13
N LYS A 446 -7.12 16.68 4.04
CA LYS A 446 -8.32 16.89 4.85
C LYS A 446 -9.51 17.34 3.99
N GLU A 447 -9.27 18.26 3.05
CA GLU A 447 -10.29 18.77 2.12
C GLU A 447 -10.81 17.68 1.19
N ALA A 448 -9.95 16.81 0.65
CA ALA A 448 -10.33 15.72 -0.24
C ALA A 448 -11.39 14.78 0.38
N LYS A 449 -11.36 14.61 1.70
CA LYS A 449 -12.29 13.76 2.47
C LYS A 449 -13.55 14.48 2.96
N GLY A 450 -13.58 15.82 2.96
CA GLY A 450 -14.67 16.62 3.53
C GLY A 450 -15.46 17.40 2.48
N GLY A 451 -16.67 17.86 2.83
CA GLY A 451 -17.32 19.02 2.18
C GLY A 451 -17.43 19.07 0.66
N GLY A 452 -17.48 17.93 -0.04
CA GLY A 452 -17.49 17.87 -1.52
C GLY A 452 -16.11 17.72 -2.17
N GLY A 453 -15.08 17.38 -1.40
CA GLY A 453 -13.73 17.10 -1.90
C GLY A 453 -13.65 15.92 -2.88
N SER A 454 -12.56 15.90 -3.65
CA SER A 454 -12.36 14.99 -4.79
C SER A 454 -12.60 13.51 -4.44
N SER A 455 -12.15 13.08 -3.28
CA SER A 455 -12.21 11.67 -2.90
C SER A 455 -13.58 11.24 -2.41
N LEU A 456 -14.34 12.16 -1.80
CA LEU A 456 -15.76 11.93 -1.52
C LEU A 456 -16.59 11.89 -2.82
N VAL A 457 -16.26 12.72 -3.80
CA VAL A 457 -16.92 12.71 -5.12
C VAL A 457 -16.66 11.38 -5.83
N ASP A 458 -15.42 10.92 -5.87
CA ASP A 458 -15.09 9.62 -6.48
C ASP A 458 -15.69 8.44 -5.72
N LEU A 459 -15.77 8.50 -4.39
CA LEU A 459 -16.45 7.48 -3.60
C LEU A 459 -17.95 7.43 -3.90
N LYS A 460 -18.61 8.58 -4.11
CA LYS A 460 -20.01 8.61 -4.54
C LYS A 460 -20.19 8.03 -5.95
N ARG A 461 -19.32 8.41 -6.89
CA ARG A 461 -19.34 7.86 -8.25
C ARG A 461 -19.14 6.34 -8.27
N LEU A 462 -18.28 5.82 -7.40
CA LEU A 462 -18.12 4.38 -7.19
C LEU A 462 -19.39 3.72 -6.64
N GLN A 463 -20.08 4.38 -5.71
CA GLN A 463 -21.32 3.84 -5.16
C GLN A 463 -22.47 3.86 -6.17
N ASP A 464 -22.52 4.90 -7.01
CA ASP A 464 -23.52 5.03 -8.07
C ASP A 464 -23.32 3.94 -9.14
N SER A 465 -22.07 3.59 -9.48
CA SER A 465 -21.83 2.49 -10.44
C SER A 465 -22.44 1.17 -9.96
N TRP A 466 -22.39 0.85 -8.67
CA TRP A 466 -23.03 -0.35 -8.11
C TRP A 466 -24.57 -0.31 -8.17
N ARG A 467 -25.18 0.87 -8.24
CA ARG A 467 -26.64 1.03 -8.35
C ARG A 467 -27.09 0.86 -9.79
N ASP A 468 -26.36 1.42 -10.74
CA ASP A 468 -26.70 1.41 -12.16
C ASP A 468 -26.65 -0.01 -12.75
N HIS A 469 -25.68 -0.83 -12.36
CA HIS A 469 -25.63 -2.24 -12.77
C HIS A 469 -26.86 -3.04 -12.31
N ALA A 470 -27.51 -2.65 -11.21
CA ALA A 470 -28.74 -3.30 -10.75
C ALA A 470 -29.96 -2.95 -11.62
N SER A 471 -29.98 -1.76 -12.21
CA SER A 471 -31.06 -1.37 -13.14
C SER A 471 -30.98 -2.10 -14.48
N MET A 472 -29.78 -2.40 -15.00
CA MET A 472 -29.63 -3.12 -16.27
C MET A 472 -30.10 -4.58 -16.20
N HIS A 473 -29.85 -5.30 -15.09
CA HIS A 473 -30.37 -6.66 -14.91
C HIS A 473 -31.87 -6.71 -14.55
N SER A 474 -32.47 -5.58 -14.16
CA SER A 474 -33.92 -5.49 -13.87
C SER A 474 -34.78 -5.25 -15.11
N LEU A 475 -34.15 -4.86 -16.24
CA LEU A 475 -34.81 -4.84 -17.54
C LEU A 475 -34.93 -6.27 -18.06
N SER A 476 -36.07 -6.89 -17.72
CA SER A 476 -36.54 -8.16 -18.27
C SER A 476 -36.28 -8.29 -19.78
N PRO A 477 -35.98 -9.50 -20.31
CA PRO A 477 -35.84 -9.74 -21.75
C PRO A 477 -37.11 -9.45 -22.58
N ASN A 478 -38.22 -9.07 -21.92
CA ASN A 478 -39.48 -8.71 -22.57
C ASN A 478 -39.78 -7.19 -22.58
N SER A 479 -38.80 -6.30 -22.40
CA SER A 479 -39.03 -4.86 -22.61
C SER A 479 -39.00 -4.51 -24.11
N PRO A 480 -40.12 -4.11 -24.74
CA PRO A 480 -40.18 -3.86 -26.17
C PRO A 480 -39.81 -2.40 -26.46
N PHE A 481 -38.58 -1.99 -26.17
CA PHE A 481 -38.09 -0.68 -26.61
C PHE A 481 -36.61 -0.76 -27.01
N LEU A 482 -36.38 -1.39 -28.16
CA LEU A 482 -35.31 -1.04 -29.08
C LEU A 482 -35.96 -0.85 -30.45
N PHE A 483 -36.01 0.40 -30.93
CA PHE A 483 -35.81 0.81 -32.32
C PHE A 483 -35.95 2.35 -32.43
N ARG A 484 -34.82 3.06 -32.37
CA ARG A 484 -34.34 3.93 -33.46
C ARG A 484 -32.95 4.46 -33.15
#